data_AF-C7GIE0-F1
#
_entry.id   AF-C7GIE0-F1
#
_cell.length_a   1.000
_cell.length_b   1.000
_cell.length_c   1.000
_cell.angle_alpha   90.00
_cell.angle_beta   90.00
_cell.angle_gamma   90.00
#
_symmetry.space_group_name_H-M   'P 1'
#
loop_
_entity.id
_entity.type
_entity.pdbx_description
1 polymer ?
#
loop_
_entity_poly.entity_id
_entity_poly.type
_entity_poly.pdbx_seq_one_letter_code
_entity_poly.pdbx_strand_id
1 'polypeptide(L)'
;MLRQTTQKITALYPRLSHEDELQGESNSISNQKRILETYAKQNGFSNLRWYTDDGYSGANFQRPGFQAMLADIEAGKVGTVIVKDMSRLGRNYLQVGMYTEMIFTERCPLHRYQ
;
A
#
# COMPACT_ATOMS: atom_id res chain seq x y z
N MET A 1 15.76 -9.81 -25.06
CA MET A 1 14.98 -8.56 -24.87
C MET A 1 15.30 -8.01 -23.49
N LEU A 2 16.08 -6.94 -23.42
CA LEU A 2 16.40 -6.25 -22.17
C LEU A 2 15.11 -5.59 -21.68
N ARG A 3 14.51 -6.13 -20.61
CA ARG A 3 13.44 -5.44 -19.88
C ARG A 3 14.06 -4.15 -19.36
N GLN A 4 13.78 -3.02 -20.01
CA GLN A 4 14.14 -1.71 -19.49
C GLN A 4 13.57 -1.62 -18.08
N THR A 5 14.45 -1.72 -17.08
CA THR A 5 14.11 -1.47 -15.68
C THR A 5 13.98 0.03 -15.52
N THR A 6 12.94 0.63 -16.14
CA THR A 6 12.36 1.85 -15.59
C THR A 6 12.08 1.51 -14.13
N GLN A 7 12.81 2.12 -13.20
CA GLN A 7 12.70 1.85 -11.77
C GLN A 7 11.27 2.17 -11.33
N LYS A 8 10.40 1.17 -11.43
CA LYS A 8 8.99 1.32 -11.10
C LYS A 8 8.88 1.67 -9.62
N ILE A 9 7.89 2.48 -9.30
CA ILE A 9 7.66 2.96 -7.95
C ILE A 9 7.24 1.79 -7.06
N THR A 10 7.83 1.73 -5.87
CA THR A 10 7.35 0.86 -4.80
C THR A 10 6.35 1.65 -3.95
N ALA A 11 5.07 1.36 -4.08
CA ALA A 11 4.02 2.02 -3.32
C ALA A 11 3.98 1.47 -1.89
N LEU A 12 4.15 2.33 -0.90
CA LEU A 12 4.02 2.00 0.52
C LEU A 12 2.72 2.62 1.01
N TYR A 13 1.78 1.78 1.47
CA TYR A 13 0.46 2.22 1.86
C TYR A 13 0.19 1.98 3.36
N PRO A 14 0.60 2.93 4.24
CA PRO A 14 0.18 2.95 5.64
C PRO A 14 -1.20 3.62 5.80
N ARG A 15 -1.99 3.10 6.73
CA ARG A 15 -3.32 3.62 7.05
C ARG A 15 -3.53 3.69 8.55
N LEU A 16 -4.09 4.81 9.02
CA LEU A 16 -4.49 5.00 10.41
C LEU A 16 -5.99 5.33 10.44
N SER A 17 -6.77 4.48 11.11
CA SER A 17 -8.14 4.84 11.50
C SER A 17 -8.12 5.71 12.74
N HIS A 18 -9.17 6.50 12.95
CA HIS A 18 -9.43 7.12 14.25
C HIS A 18 -9.50 6.07 15.39
N GLU A 19 -10.04 4.88 15.10
CA GLU A 19 -10.04 3.74 16.04
C GLU A 19 -8.64 3.15 16.31
N ASP A 20 -7.73 3.19 15.33
CA ASP A 20 -6.36 2.67 15.46
C ASP A 20 -5.48 3.68 16.23
N GLU A 21 -5.77 4.99 16.15
CA GLU A 21 -5.07 6.04 16.90
C GLU A 21 -5.19 5.83 18.41
N LEU A 22 -6.37 5.42 18.88
CA LEU A 22 -6.64 5.12 20.30
C LEU A 22 -5.90 3.86 20.80
N GLN A 23 -5.39 3.01 19.90
CA GLN A 23 -4.67 1.78 20.26
C GLN A 23 -3.15 1.97 20.47
N GLY A 24 -2.65 3.22 20.44
CA GLY A 24 -1.29 3.56 20.86
C GLY A 24 -0.25 3.63 19.73
N GLU A 25 0.99 3.99 20.12
CA GLU A 25 2.09 4.35 19.19
C GLU A 25 2.46 3.28 18.16
N SER A 26 2.20 2.01 18.46
CA SER A 26 2.46 0.90 17.53
C SER A 26 1.62 1.00 16.25
N ASN A 27 0.43 1.58 16.34
CA ASN A 27 -0.45 1.81 15.20
C ASN A 27 -0.25 3.16 14.52
N SER A 28 0.52 4.09 15.10
CA SER A 28 0.79 5.40 14.50
C SER A 28 1.36 5.29 13.08
N ILE A 29 0.96 6.22 12.19
CA ILE A 29 1.45 6.29 10.80
C ILE A 29 2.98 6.29 10.75
N SER A 30 3.64 7.00 11.66
CA SER A 30 5.11 7.07 11.72
C SER A 30 5.76 5.70 11.94
N ASN A 31 5.20 4.88 12.82
CA ASN A 31 5.72 3.53 13.07
C ASN A 31 5.47 2.63 11.86
N GLN A 32 4.26 2.69 11.27
CA GLN A 32 3.94 1.94 10.05
C GLN A 32 4.87 2.32 8.89
N LYS A 33 5.15 3.62 8.70
CA LYS A 33 6.12 4.09 7.72
C LYS A 33 7.50 3.48 7.96
N ARG A 34 8.01 3.54 9.18
CA ARG A 34 9.32 2.97 9.52
C ARG A 34 9.39 1.46 9.23
N ILE A 35 8.36 0.70 9.58
CA ILE A 35 8.28 -0.75 9.31
C ILE A 35 8.29 -1.02 7.80
N LEU A 36 7.43 -0.34 7.05
CA LEU A 36 7.32 -0.50 5.59
C LEU A 36 8.61 -0.09 4.89
N GLU A 37 9.25 1.01 5.31
CA GLU A 37 10.53 1.45 4.77
C GLU A 37 11.63 0.43 5.01
N THR A 38 11.71 -0.07 6.24
CA THR A 38 12.73 -1.06 6.63
C THR A 38 12.57 -2.33 5.82
N TYR A 39 11.33 -2.82 5.69
CA TYR A 39 11.04 -3.98 4.86
C TYR A 39 11.38 -3.74 3.39
N ALA A 40 11.03 -2.56 2.86
CA ALA A 40 11.29 -2.23 1.48
C ALA A 40 12.80 -2.22 1.19
N LYS A 41 13.59 -1.58 2.07
CA LYS A 41 15.05 -1.55 1.99
C LYS A 41 15.66 -2.94 2.13
N GLN A 42 15.20 -3.76 3.06
CA GLN A 42 15.70 -5.12 3.28
C GLN A 42 15.47 -6.04 2.07
N ASN A 43 14.36 -5.86 1.36
CA ASN A 43 14.04 -6.61 0.15
C ASN A 43 14.63 -6.00 -1.14
N GLY A 44 15.42 -4.91 -1.03
CA GLY A 44 16.04 -4.25 -2.18
C GLY A 44 15.06 -3.44 -3.04
N PHE A 45 13.87 -3.13 -2.53
CA PHE A 45 12.93 -2.25 -3.22
C PHE A 45 13.45 -0.80 -3.21
N SER A 46 13.44 -0.19 -4.39
CA SER A 46 13.87 1.18 -4.64
C SER A 46 12.69 2.02 -5.13
N ASN A 47 12.87 3.35 -5.18
CA ASN A 47 11.85 4.31 -5.60
C ASN A 47 10.56 4.23 -4.74
N LEU A 48 10.72 4.35 -3.42
CA LEU A 48 9.63 4.26 -2.45
C LEU A 48 8.72 5.49 -2.54
N ARG A 49 7.41 5.28 -2.68
CA ARG A 49 6.41 6.35 -2.64
C ARG A 49 5.35 6.05 -1.60
N TRP A 50 5.07 7.05 -0.78
CA TRP A 50 4.13 6.95 0.32
C TRP A 50 2.72 7.36 -0.13
N TYR A 51 1.77 6.47 0.11
CA TYR A 51 0.35 6.74 -0.06
C TYR A 51 -0.30 6.57 1.31
N THR A 52 -0.55 7.67 2.01
CA THR A 52 -0.99 7.63 3.41
C THR A 52 -2.41 8.09 3.53
N ASP A 53 -3.22 7.36 4.27
CA ASP A 53 -4.58 7.77 4.65
C ASP A 53 -4.69 7.86 6.16
N ASP A 54 -4.78 9.09 6.66
CA ASP A 54 -4.87 9.46 8.07
C ASP A 54 -6.30 9.81 8.45
N GLY A 55 -6.84 9.17 9.50
CA GLY A 55 -8.23 9.35 9.94
C GLY A 55 -9.28 8.60 9.12
N TYR A 56 -8.89 7.82 8.10
CA TYR A 56 -9.85 7.12 7.24
C TYR A 56 -10.16 5.70 7.75
N SER A 57 -11.44 5.45 8.08
CA SER A 57 -11.94 4.13 8.47
C SER A 57 -11.83 3.12 7.32
N GLY A 58 -11.53 1.85 7.64
CA GLY A 58 -11.47 0.68 6.75
C GLY A 58 -12.76 0.37 5.95
N ALA A 59 -13.85 1.10 6.20
CA ALA A 59 -15.18 0.82 5.67
C ALA A 59 -15.42 1.31 4.22
N ASN A 60 -14.70 2.32 3.75
CA ASN A 60 -14.90 2.87 2.39
C ASN A 60 -13.59 2.94 1.59
N PHE A 61 -13.68 2.89 0.26
CA PHE A 61 -12.54 2.91 -0.67
C PHE A 61 -12.30 4.30 -1.29
N GLN A 62 -13.15 5.28 -1.00
CA GLN A 62 -12.94 6.69 -1.35
C GLN A 62 -11.92 7.33 -0.41
N ARG A 63 -10.65 6.98 -0.59
CA ARG A 63 -9.55 7.54 0.18
C ARG A 63 -8.55 8.19 -0.77
N PRO A 64 -8.08 9.40 -0.47
CA PRO A 64 -7.17 10.11 -1.35
C PRO A 64 -5.85 9.36 -1.56
N GLY A 65 -5.27 8.76 -0.53
CA GLY A 65 -4.05 7.98 -0.63
C GLY A 65 -4.23 6.72 -1.48
N PHE A 66 -5.30 5.96 -1.21
CA PHE A 66 -5.63 4.77 -1.98
C PHE A 66 -5.92 5.08 -3.46
N GLN A 67 -6.71 6.12 -3.75
CA GLN A 67 -7.02 6.52 -5.13
C GLN A 67 -5.79 7.00 -5.89
N ALA A 68 -4.90 7.77 -5.24
CA ALA A 68 -3.63 8.16 -5.85
C ALA A 68 -2.77 6.95 -6.20
N MET A 69 -2.70 5.97 -5.29
CA MET A 69 -1.98 4.72 -5.54
C MET A 69 -2.56 3.97 -6.75
N LEU A 70 -3.88 3.83 -6.82
CA LEU A 70 -4.57 3.20 -7.94
C LEU A 70 -4.27 3.91 -9.26
N ALA A 71 -4.37 5.23 -9.31
CA ALA A 71 -4.09 6.01 -10.51
C ALA A 71 -2.66 5.82 -11.00
N ASP A 72 -1.67 5.72 -10.11
CA ASP A 72 -0.28 5.46 -10.49
C ASP A 72 -0.01 3.99 -10.88
N ILE A 73 -0.79 3.03 -10.37
CA ILE A 73 -0.79 1.64 -10.85
C ILE A 73 -1.38 1.56 -12.26
N GLU A 74 -2.52 2.21 -12.51
CA GLU A 74 -3.17 2.27 -13.82
C GLU A 74 -2.28 2.97 -14.86
N ALA A 75 -1.56 4.01 -14.44
CA ALA A 75 -0.55 4.68 -15.26
C ALA A 75 0.72 3.82 -15.49
N GLY A 76 0.82 2.62 -14.91
CA GLY A 76 1.94 1.69 -15.07
C GLY A 76 3.24 2.15 -14.37
N LYS A 77 3.16 3.15 -13.49
CA LYS A 77 4.32 3.70 -12.76
C LYS A 77 4.68 2.86 -11.55
N VAL A 78 3.68 2.27 -10.90
CA VAL A 78 3.87 1.41 -9.73
C VAL A 78 4.20 0.00 -10.17
N GLY A 79 5.28 -0.55 -9.60
CA GLY A 79 5.75 -1.91 -9.89
C GLY A 79 5.46 -2.89 -8.78
N THR A 80 5.42 -2.40 -7.54
CA THR A 80 5.18 -3.20 -6.34
C THR A 80 4.40 -2.37 -5.34
N VAL A 81 3.50 -3.00 -4.61
CA VAL A 81 2.81 -2.37 -3.48
C VAL A 81 3.10 -3.13 -2.22
N ILE A 82 3.39 -2.41 -1.14
CA ILE A 82 3.69 -2.98 0.17
C ILE A 82 2.72 -2.41 1.19
N VAL A 83 2.03 -3.32 1.87
CA VAL A 83 1.10 -3.01 2.95
C VAL A 83 1.51 -3.75 4.22
N LYS A 84 1.12 -3.22 5.38
CA LYS A 84 1.34 -3.91 6.65
C LYS A 84 0.57 -5.24 6.71
N ASP A 85 -0.71 -5.19 6.35
CA ASP A 85 -1.66 -6.30 6.35
C ASP A 85 -2.84 -5.98 5.41
N MET A 86 -3.59 -7.00 4.97
CA MET A 86 -4.75 -6.86 4.08
C MET A 86 -5.87 -5.98 4.66
N SER A 87 -6.02 -5.92 5.98
CA SER A 87 -6.97 -5.00 6.66
C SER A 87 -6.70 -3.52 6.40
N ARG A 88 -5.52 -3.18 5.85
CA ARG A 88 -5.21 -1.81 5.42
C ARG A 88 -5.89 -1.46 4.10
N LEU A 89 -6.04 -2.41 3.18
CA LEU A 89 -6.74 -2.21 1.90
C LEU A 89 -8.25 -1.99 2.11
N GLY A 90 -8.87 -2.75 3.00
CA GLY A 90 -10.28 -2.58 3.35
C GLY A 90 -10.77 -3.66 4.30
N ARG A 91 -11.89 -3.40 4.98
CA ARG A 91 -12.58 -4.41 5.82
C ARG A 91 -13.49 -5.34 4.99
N ASN A 92 -13.84 -4.96 3.76
CA ASN A 92 -14.67 -5.76 2.88
C ASN A 92 -13.79 -6.70 2.03
N TYR A 93 -13.74 -7.97 2.43
CA TYR A 93 -12.95 -9.00 1.75
C TYR A 93 -13.29 -9.19 0.27
N LEU A 94 -14.56 -8.99 -0.13
CA LEU A 94 -14.98 -9.12 -1.53
C LEU A 94 -14.39 -8.01 -2.39
N GLN A 95 -14.47 -6.76 -1.92
CA GLN A 95 -13.89 -5.62 -2.65
C GLN A 95 -12.36 -5.66 -2.64
N VAL A 96 -11.73 -6.00 -1.51
CA VAL A 96 -10.28 -6.21 -1.47
C VAL A 96 -9.88 -7.32 -2.43
N GLY A 97 -10.62 -8.44 -2.47
CA GLY A 97 -10.44 -9.54 -3.40
C GLY A 97 -10.45 -9.08 -4.86
N MET A 98 -11.50 -8.35 -5.26
CA MET A 98 -11.60 -7.79 -6.62
C MET A 98 -10.41 -6.90 -6.97
N TYR A 99 -9.97 -6.01 -6.07
CA TYR A 99 -8.79 -5.19 -6.31
C TYR A 99 -7.51 -6.03 -6.39
N THR A 100 -7.32 -7.00 -5.49
CA THR A 100 -6.16 -7.91 -5.51
C THR A 100 -6.07 -8.71 -6.80
N GLU A 101 -7.19 -9.24 -7.29
CA GLU A 101 -7.22 -10.04 -8.51
C GLU A 101 -7.12 -9.20 -9.78
N MET A 102 -7.86 -8.09 -9.89
CA MET A 102 -7.85 -7.26 -11.11
C MET A 102 -6.58 -6.41 -11.24
N ILE A 103 -6.06 -5.87 -10.14
CA ILE A 103 -4.98 -4.88 -10.20
C ILE A 103 -3.63 -5.51 -9.91
N PHE A 104 -3.54 -6.32 -8.85
CA PHE A 104 -2.23 -6.82 -8.41
C PHE A 104 -1.80 -8.10 -9.14
N THR A 105 -2.75 -8.94 -9.57
CA THR A 105 -2.42 -10.12 -10.38
C THR A 105 -1.95 -9.74 -11.79
N GLU A 106 -2.54 -8.72 -12.41
CA GLU A 106 -2.25 -8.38 -13.81
C GLU A 106 -1.16 -7.31 -13.97
N ARG A 107 -0.98 -6.41 -13.00
CA ARG A 107 -0.13 -5.21 -13.16
C ARG A 107 1.06 -5.11 -12.21
N CYS A 108 0.92 -5.52 -10.94
CA CYS A 108 1.99 -5.39 -9.94
C CYS A 108 1.83 -6.32 -8.72
N PRO A 109 2.88 -7.07 -8.30
CA PRO A 109 2.80 -7.89 -7.09
C PRO A 109 2.54 -7.08 -5.82
N LEU A 110 1.63 -7.60 -4.97
CA LEU A 110 1.34 -7.09 -3.63
C LEU A 110 2.17 -7.85 -2.58
N HIS A 111 2.97 -7.13 -1.80
CA HIS A 111 3.74 -7.66 -0.68
C HIS A 111 3.09 -7.29 0.65
N ARG A 112 2.97 -8.29 1.53
CA ARG A 112 2.51 -8.11 2.91
C ARG A 112 3.70 -8.22 3.85
N TYR A 113 3.76 -7.34 4.86
CA TYR A 113 4.79 -7.41 5.88
C TYR A 113 4.50 -8.50 6.93
N GLN A 114 3.23 -8.71 7.27
CA GLN A 114 2.75 -9.72 8.22
C GLN A 114 1.61 -10.55 7.61
#